data_AF-A0AAD7Z4D1-F1
#
_entry.id   AF-A0AAD7Z4D1-F1
#
_cell.length_a   1.000
_cell.length_b   1.000
_cell.length_c   1.000
_cell.angle_alpha   90.00
_cell.angle_beta   90.00
_cell.angle_gamma   90.00
#
_symmetry.space_group_name_H-M   'P 1'
#
loop_
_entity.id
_entity.type
_entity.pdbx_description
1 polymer ?
#
loop_
_entity_poly.entity_id
_entity_poly.type
_entity_poly.pdbx_seq_one_letter_code
_entity_poly.pdbx_strand_id
1 'polypeptide(L)'
;ERVMKQLPGCKHVVEMACNNDPSKFRCTRSCNTRLEKCGHLCRLTCHVSEDPHHLKYLCKQNCARKNASCSENHPCTKKCYEPCGLCMFRVEKKLPKCGHKAMMYCSDHPSRLVCQKKCEKLLNCGHKCKNTCFQKCGGCNVLVMKTLPGCKHK
;
A
#
# COMPACT_ATOMS: atom_id res chain seq x y z
N GLU A 1 12.30 -52.92 -6.39
CA GLU A 1 11.84 -52.38 -7.69
C GLU A 1 10.94 -51.15 -7.45
N ARG A 2 10.99 -50.14 -8.34
CA ARG A 2 10.10 -48.98 -8.29
C ARG A 2 8.92 -49.21 -9.22
N VAL A 3 7.72 -48.87 -8.77
CA VAL A 3 6.47 -49.12 -9.48
C VAL A 3 5.58 -47.88 -9.43
N MET A 4 4.74 -47.70 -10.45
CA MET A 4 3.75 -46.65 -10.50
C MET A 4 2.53 -47.05 -9.67
N LYS A 5 2.20 -46.30 -8.63
CA LYS A 5 1.01 -46.54 -7.80
C LYS A 5 0.11 -45.31 -7.77
N GLN A 6 -1.19 -45.54 -7.69
CA GLN A 6 -2.19 -44.48 -7.58
C GLN A 6 -2.46 -44.16 -6.09
N LEU A 7 -2.47 -42.89 -5.74
CA LEU A 7 -2.78 -42.43 -4.39
C LEU A 7 -4.31 -42.42 -4.18
N PRO A 8 -4.87 -43.07 -3.14
CA PRO A 8 -6.32 -43.23 -2.98
C PRO A 8 -7.07 -41.90 -2.76
N GLY A 9 -6.44 -40.91 -2.12
CA GLY A 9 -7.08 -39.63 -1.80
C GLY A 9 -7.20 -38.65 -2.98
N CYS A 10 -6.20 -38.59 -3.86
CA CYS A 10 -6.15 -37.62 -4.97
C CYS A 10 -6.11 -38.26 -6.36
N LYS A 11 -6.07 -39.60 -6.43
CA LYS A 11 -6.03 -40.39 -7.67
C LYS A 11 -4.82 -40.08 -8.59
N HIS A 12 -3.84 -39.35 -8.10
CA HIS A 12 -2.60 -39.10 -8.81
C HIS A 12 -1.70 -40.34 -8.81
N VAL A 13 -1.08 -40.60 -9.96
CA VAL A 13 -0.10 -41.68 -10.12
C VAL A 13 1.29 -41.13 -9.80
N VAL A 14 2.02 -41.84 -8.96
CA VAL A 14 3.39 -41.48 -8.55
C VAL A 14 4.27 -42.74 -8.54
N GLU A 15 5.55 -42.56 -8.81
CA GLU A 15 6.53 -43.65 -8.82
C GLU A 15 7.11 -43.84 -7.40
N MET A 16 6.90 -45.02 -6.81
CA MET A 16 7.38 -45.35 -5.46
C MET A 16 7.92 -46.77 -5.37
N ALA A 17 8.64 -47.10 -4.29
CA ALA A 17 9.12 -48.46 -4.07
C ALA A 17 7.95 -49.45 -3.91
N CYS A 18 8.10 -50.69 -4.38
CA CYS A 18 7.03 -51.69 -4.35
C CYS A 18 6.50 -51.99 -2.94
N ASN A 19 7.34 -51.87 -1.91
CA ASN A 19 7.00 -52.08 -0.50
C ASN A 19 6.36 -50.85 0.18
N ASN A 20 6.33 -49.67 -0.46
CA ASN A 20 5.71 -48.48 0.11
C ASN A 20 4.18 -48.53 -0.02
N ASP A 21 3.49 -48.15 1.06
CA ASP A 21 2.03 -48.02 1.13
C ASP A 21 1.57 -46.69 0.48
N PRO A 22 0.76 -46.73 -0.60
CA PRO A 22 0.22 -45.53 -1.26
C PRO A 22 -0.57 -44.61 -0.32
N SER A 23 -1.21 -45.15 0.72
CA SER A 23 -2.09 -44.40 1.62
C SER A 23 -1.31 -43.46 2.54
N LYS A 24 -0.05 -43.79 2.83
CA LYS A 24 0.85 -42.99 3.68
C LYS A 24 1.66 -41.97 2.88
N PHE A 25 1.59 -42.02 1.56
CA PHE A 25 2.40 -41.20 0.68
C PHE A 25 1.76 -39.83 0.44
N ARG A 26 2.51 -38.75 0.70
CA ARG A 26 2.06 -37.37 0.44
C ARG A 26 2.28 -37.01 -1.03
N CYS A 27 1.22 -36.58 -1.70
CA CYS A 27 1.30 -36.16 -3.09
C CYS A 27 2.07 -34.83 -3.22
N THR A 28 3.06 -34.78 -4.11
CA THR A 28 3.89 -33.59 -4.38
C THR A 28 3.45 -32.79 -5.59
N ARG A 29 2.42 -33.24 -6.33
CA ARG A 29 1.87 -32.49 -7.47
C ARG A 29 1.33 -31.15 -7.00
N SER A 30 1.51 -30.09 -7.77
CA SER A 30 0.93 -28.78 -7.46
C SER A 30 -0.60 -28.83 -7.51
N CYS A 31 -1.25 -28.15 -6.58
CA CYS A 31 -2.68 -27.91 -6.62
C CYS A 31 -2.93 -26.72 -7.55
N ASN A 32 -3.48 -26.96 -8.74
CA ASN A 32 -3.69 -25.93 -9.77
C ASN A 32 -5.14 -25.41 -9.79
N THR A 33 -5.90 -25.63 -8.71
CA THR A 33 -7.29 -25.18 -8.60
C THR A 33 -7.36 -23.66 -8.54
N ARG A 34 -8.27 -23.07 -9.33
CA ARG A 34 -8.59 -21.64 -9.27
C ARG A 34 -9.62 -21.41 -8.16
N LEU A 35 -9.35 -20.46 -7.27
CA LEU A 35 -10.22 -20.15 -6.14
C LEU A 35 -11.39 -19.26 -6.57
N GLU A 36 -12.62 -19.68 -6.30
CA GLU A 36 -13.83 -18.94 -6.68
C GLU A 36 -13.91 -17.53 -6.07
N LYS A 37 -13.51 -17.37 -4.80
CA LYS A 37 -13.64 -16.09 -4.08
C LYS A 37 -12.73 -14.97 -4.62
N CYS A 38 -11.66 -15.31 -5.33
CA CYS A 38 -10.67 -14.32 -5.76
C CYS A 38 -10.03 -14.56 -7.14
N GLY A 39 -10.32 -15.68 -7.80
CA GLY A 39 -9.76 -16.04 -9.11
C GLY A 39 -8.29 -16.42 -9.11
N HIS A 40 -7.63 -16.42 -7.96
CA HIS A 40 -6.23 -16.79 -7.79
C HIS A 40 -6.03 -18.31 -7.88
N LEU A 41 -4.86 -18.75 -8.33
CA LEU A 41 -4.50 -20.17 -8.33
C LEU A 41 -4.02 -20.59 -6.93
N CYS A 42 -4.43 -21.76 -6.49
CA CYS A 42 -3.82 -22.40 -5.33
C CYS A 42 -2.32 -22.60 -5.60
N ARG A 43 -1.50 -22.42 -4.57
CA ARG A 43 -0.03 -22.55 -4.65
C ARG A 43 0.50 -23.63 -3.70
N LEU A 44 -0.39 -24.42 -3.11
CA LEU A 44 -0.02 -25.57 -2.30
C LEU A 44 0.25 -26.77 -3.21
N THR A 45 0.92 -27.78 -2.66
CA THR A 45 0.89 -29.13 -3.21
C THR A 45 -0.50 -29.73 -3.01
N CYS A 46 -0.78 -30.84 -3.70
CA CYS A 46 -2.04 -31.55 -3.61
C CYS A 46 -2.41 -31.81 -2.14
N HIS A 47 -3.50 -31.19 -1.70
CA HIS A 47 -4.01 -31.22 -0.33
C HIS A 47 -5.48 -31.64 -0.30
N VAL A 48 -5.94 -32.37 -1.33
CA VAL A 48 -7.34 -32.80 -1.49
C VAL A 48 -7.81 -33.64 -0.29
N SER A 49 -6.90 -34.37 0.36
CA SER A 49 -7.20 -35.14 1.57
C SER A 49 -7.47 -34.27 2.81
N GLU A 50 -7.01 -33.01 2.83
CA GLU A 50 -7.12 -32.11 3.97
C GLU A 50 -8.19 -31.03 3.77
N ASP A 51 -8.24 -30.45 2.56
CA ASP A 51 -9.17 -29.38 2.18
C ASP A 51 -9.54 -29.48 0.69
N PRO A 52 -10.40 -30.44 0.30
CA PRO A 52 -10.77 -30.66 -1.10
C PRO A 52 -11.39 -29.41 -1.76
N HIS A 53 -12.16 -28.64 -0.98
CA HIS A 53 -12.94 -27.51 -1.46
C HIS A 53 -12.29 -26.15 -1.14
N HIS A 54 -11.04 -26.13 -0.65
CA HIS A 54 -10.31 -24.90 -0.33
C HIS A 54 -11.06 -23.97 0.65
N LEU A 55 -11.85 -24.55 1.57
CA LEU A 55 -12.65 -23.78 2.54
C LEU A 55 -11.77 -23.19 3.65
N LYS A 56 -10.67 -23.85 3.98
CA LYS A 56 -9.69 -23.43 5.00
C LYS A 56 -8.49 -22.73 4.38
N TYR A 57 -8.20 -22.97 3.10
CA TYR A 57 -7.08 -22.35 2.41
C TYR A 57 -7.21 -20.82 2.33
N LEU A 58 -6.20 -20.12 2.83
CA LEU A 58 -6.09 -18.67 2.77
C LEU A 58 -5.14 -18.24 1.65
N CYS A 59 -5.67 -17.55 0.64
CA CYS A 59 -4.89 -17.09 -0.51
C CYS A 59 -3.88 -15.99 -0.11
N LYS A 60 -2.59 -16.34 -0.10
CA LYS A 60 -1.48 -15.42 0.25
C LYS A 60 -0.93 -14.61 -0.94
N GLN A 61 -1.55 -14.70 -2.12
CA GLN A 61 -1.20 -13.84 -3.25
C GLN A 61 -1.55 -12.38 -2.97
N ASN A 62 -0.95 -11.46 -3.73
CA ASN A 62 -1.26 -10.04 -3.60
C ASN A 62 -2.72 -9.79 -3.99
N CYS A 63 -3.40 -8.92 -3.25
CA CYS A 63 -4.80 -8.61 -3.52
C CYS A 63 -4.95 -7.79 -4.82
N ALA A 64 -5.75 -8.29 -5.75
CA ALA A 64 -6.10 -7.58 -6.99
C ALA A 64 -7.38 -6.72 -6.85
N ARG A 65 -8.00 -6.68 -5.66
CA ARG A 65 -9.24 -5.93 -5.41
C ARG A 65 -8.94 -4.44 -5.18
N LYS A 66 -9.92 -3.59 -5.48
CA LYS A 66 -9.86 -2.15 -5.21
C LYS A 66 -10.09 -1.86 -3.72
N ASN A 67 -9.33 -0.92 -3.17
CA ASN A 67 -9.59 -0.40 -1.82
C ASN A 67 -10.84 0.49 -1.84
N ALA A 68 -11.74 0.34 -0.87
CA ALA A 68 -13.02 1.06 -0.84
C ALA A 68 -12.87 2.60 -0.84
N SER A 69 -11.77 3.12 -0.30
CA SER A 69 -11.50 4.56 -0.22
C SER A 69 -10.65 5.11 -1.37
N CYS A 70 -10.46 4.35 -2.45
CA CYS A 70 -9.54 4.70 -3.53
C CYS A 70 -10.24 4.90 -4.87
N SER A 71 -10.29 6.14 -5.35
CA SER A 71 -10.84 6.46 -6.67
C SER A 71 -9.90 6.07 -7.82
N GLU A 72 -8.58 6.15 -7.60
CA GLU A 72 -7.55 5.99 -8.64
C GLU A 72 -7.03 4.54 -8.79
N ASN A 73 -7.78 3.54 -8.30
CA ASN A 73 -7.45 2.12 -8.45
C ASN A 73 -5.99 1.72 -8.07
N HIS A 74 -5.45 2.30 -7.00
CA HIS A 74 -4.10 1.96 -6.53
C HIS A 74 -3.99 0.49 -6.09
N PRO A 75 -2.83 -0.15 -6.31
CA PRO A 75 -2.63 -1.55 -5.95
C PRO A 75 -2.79 -1.75 -4.44
N CYS A 76 -3.61 -2.73 -4.06
CA CYS A 76 -3.77 -3.12 -2.67
C CYS A 76 -2.48 -3.79 -2.17
N THR A 77 -1.95 -3.29 -1.05
CA THR A 77 -0.72 -3.83 -0.43
C THR A 77 -0.97 -5.07 0.43
N LYS A 78 -2.24 -5.43 0.64
CA LYS A 78 -2.68 -6.54 1.48
C LYS A 78 -2.66 -7.87 0.74
N LYS A 79 -2.62 -8.97 1.50
CA LYS A 79 -2.81 -10.31 0.96
C LYS A 79 -4.27 -10.56 0.61
N CYS A 80 -4.51 -11.45 -0.34
CA CYS A 80 -5.85 -11.68 -0.87
C CYS A 80 -6.85 -12.19 0.19
N TYR A 81 -6.38 -12.95 1.18
CA TYR A 81 -7.23 -13.40 2.28
C TYR A 81 -7.57 -12.28 3.29
N GLU A 82 -6.78 -11.21 3.34
CA GLU A 82 -7.04 -10.08 4.23
C GLU A 82 -8.15 -9.19 3.64
N PRO A 83 -9.05 -8.64 4.48
CA PRO A 83 -10.01 -7.64 4.01
C PRO A 83 -9.28 -6.39 3.51
N CYS A 84 -9.75 -5.84 2.39
CA CYS A 84 -9.21 -4.57 1.89
C CYS A 84 -9.60 -3.44 2.84
N GLY A 85 -8.62 -2.63 3.25
CA GLY A 85 -8.84 -1.48 4.11
C GLY A 85 -8.79 -0.14 3.35
N LEU A 86 -8.38 0.89 4.07
CA LEU A 86 -8.08 2.20 3.51
C LEU A 86 -6.87 2.17 2.58
N CYS A 87 -6.89 3.03 1.58
CA CYS A 87 -5.81 3.14 0.62
C CYS A 87 -4.59 3.88 1.21
N MET A 88 -3.56 3.10 1.55
CA MET A 88 -2.28 3.58 2.07
C MET A 88 -1.26 3.95 0.97
N PHE A 89 -1.70 4.09 -0.28
CA PHE A 89 -0.84 4.58 -1.35
C PHE A 89 -0.57 6.08 -1.15
N ARG A 90 0.68 6.52 -1.24
CA ARG A 90 1.04 7.93 -1.06
C ARG A 90 0.81 8.68 -2.37
N VAL A 91 0.07 9.78 -2.29
CA VAL A 91 -0.26 10.65 -3.42
C VAL A 91 0.03 12.10 -3.06
N GLU A 92 0.36 12.90 -4.07
CA GLU A 92 0.48 14.35 -3.93
C GLU A 92 -0.91 14.99 -4.08
N LYS A 93 -1.41 15.68 -3.04
CA LYS A 93 -2.67 16.42 -3.08
C LYS A 93 -2.45 17.91 -2.83
N LYS A 94 -3.29 18.75 -3.45
CA LYS A 94 -3.33 20.20 -3.20
C LYS A 94 -4.12 20.50 -1.93
N LEU A 95 -3.54 21.26 -1.01
CA LEU A 95 -4.18 21.66 0.25
C LEU A 95 -5.15 22.82 -0.01
N PRO A 96 -6.43 22.72 0.41
CA PRO A 96 -7.44 23.73 0.07
C PRO A 96 -7.18 25.09 0.71
N LYS A 97 -6.56 25.13 1.90
CA LYS A 97 -6.33 26.39 2.65
C LYS A 97 -5.25 27.29 2.06
N CYS A 98 -4.30 26.74 1.32
CA CYS A 98 -3.13 27.49 0.85
C CYS A 98 -2.68 27.14 -0.57
N GLY A 99 -3.28 26.14 -1.21
CA GLY A 99 -2.94 25.72 -2.56
C GLY A 99 -1.61 24.98 -2.70
N HIS A 100 -0.83 24.81 -1.63
CA HIS A 100 0.40 24.02 -1.66
C HIS A 100 0.09 22.53 -1.84
N LYS A 101 1.01 21.83 -2.49
CA LYS A 101 0.95 20.38 -2.62
C LYS A 101 1.67 19.68 -1.47
N ALA A 102 1.11 18.57 -0.98
CA ALA A 102 1.70 17.74 0.05
C ALA A 102 1.52 16.24 -0.26
N MET A 103 2.52 15.44 0.09
CA MET A 103 2.46 13.98 0.02
C MET A 103 1.67 13.43 1.22
N MET A 104 0.60 12.68 0.96
CA MET A 104 -0.26 12.09 2.00
C MET A 104 -0.88 10.77 1.52
N TYR A 105 -1.54 10.02 2.40
CA TYR A 105 -2.22 8.81 1.95
C TYR A 105 -3.44 9.14 1.07
N CYS A 106 -3.72 8.26 0.12
CA CYS A 106 -4.88 8.40 -0.77
C CYS A 106 -6.19 8.50 0.02
N SER A 107 -6.32 7.75 1.11
CA SER A 107 -7.46 7.82 2.03
C SER A 107 -7.55 9.11 2.85
N ASP A 108 -6.46 9.87 2.99
CA ASP A 108 -6.44 11.07 3.82
C ASP A 108 -7.12 12.25 3.11
N HIS A 109 -7.84 13.05 3.89
CA HIS A 109 -8.49 14.26 3.40
C HIS A 109 -7.53 15.48 3.50
N PRO A 110 -7.31 16.25 2.41
CA PRO A 110 -6.31 17.32 2.38
C PRO A 110 -6.59 18.48 3.34
N SER A 111 -7.84 18.69 3.77
CA SER A 111 -8.17 19.74 4.74
C SER A 111 -7.62 19.49 6.15
N ARG A 112 -7.29 18.23 6.50
CA ARG A 112 -6.77 17.84 7.81
C ARG A 112 -5.26 18.02 7.93
N LEU A 113 -4.57 18.22 6.82
CA LEU A 113 -3.11 18.30 6.79
C LEU A 113 -2.64 19.74 6.98
N VAL A 114 -1.67 19.91 7.88
CA VAL A 114 -1.02 21.21 8.14
C VAL A 114 0.11 21.42 7.14
N CYS A 115 0.06 22.53 6.40
CA CYS A 115 1.09 22.84 5.41
C CYS A 115 2.42 23.18 6.08
N GLN A 116 3.44 22.35 5.84
CA GLN A 116 4.81 22.55 6.35
C GLN A 116 5.74 23.27 5.36
N LYS A 117 5.26 23.61 4.14
CA LYS A 117 6.06 24.39 3.20
C LYS A 117 6.37 25.78 3.75
N LYS A 118 7.49 26.36 3.32
CA LYS A 118 7.84 27.76 3.61
C LYS A 118 6.75 28.69 3.08
N CYS A 119 6.47 29.76 3.83
CA CYS A 119 5.51 30.77 3.40
C CYS A 119 6.12 31.59 2.25
N GLU A 120 5.40 31.71 1.13
CA GLU A 120 5.84 32.48 -0.04
C GLU A 120 5.34 33.95 0.00
N LYS A 121 4.62 34.35 1.06
CA LYS A 121 4.06 35.70 1.21
C LYS A 121 5.14 36.74 1.52
N LEU A 122 4.93 37.95 1.01
CA LEU A 122 5.66 39.15 1.44
C LEU A 122 4.95 39.80 2.64
N LEU A 123 5.73 40.22 3.63
CA LEU A 123 5.27 41.02 4.75
C LEU A 123 5.02 42.47 4.30
N ASN A 124 4.30 43.24 5.11
CA ASN A 124 4.04 44.67 4.89
C ASN A 124 5.32 45.52 4.75
N CYS A 125 6.42 45.08 5.36
CA CYS A 125 7.74 45.70 5.21
C CYS A 125 8.46 45.33 3.89
N GLY A 126 7.83 44.57 2.99
CA GLY A 126 8.39 44.13 1.71
C GLY A 126 9.29 42.89 1.78
N HIS A 127 9.59 42.36 2.97
CA HIS A 127 10.43 41.16 3.12
C HIS A 127 9.65 39.85 3.01
N LYS A 128 10.29 38.79 2.52
CA LYS A 128 9.71 37.43 2.51
C LYS A 128 9.46 36.92 3.92
N CYS A 129 8.30 36.31 4.14
CA CYS A 129 7.97 35.64 5.39
C CYS A 129 8.93 34.46 5.64
N LYS A 130 9.51 34.38 6.84
CA LYS A 130 10.44 33.28 7.21
C LYS A 130 9.73 32.06 7.82
N ASN A 131 8.45 32.21 8.15
CA ASN A 131 7.63 31.21 8.82
C ASN A 131 7.13 30.12 7.85
N THR A 132 6.56 29.05 8.38
CA THR A 132 5.85 28.06 7.55
C THR A 132 4.48 28.58 7.11
N CYS A 133 3.92 27.99 6.06
CA CYS A 133 2.65 28.44 5.47
C CYS A 133 1.47 28.43 6.47
N PHE A 134 1.47 27.52 7.45
CA PHE A 134 0.44 27.45 8.47
C PHE A 134 0.58 28.52 9.56
N GLN A 135 1.79 29.01 9.79
CA GLN A 135 2.06 30.00 10.83
C GLN A 135 1.59 31.40 10.41
N LYS A 136 1.13 32.18 11.40
CA LYS A 136 0.79 33.59 11.19
C LYS A 136 2.02 34.34 10.70
N CYS A 137 1.85 35.14 9.64
CA CYS A 137 2.92 35.99 9.12
C CYS A 137 3.13 37.18 10.05
N GLY A 138 4.39 37.56 10.31
CA GLY A 138 4.74 38.69 11.16
C GLY A 138 6.18 38.59 11.69
N GLY A 139 6.59 39.59 12.47
CA GLY A 139 7.90 39.60 13.15
C GLY A 139 9.09 39.70 12.20
N CYS A 140 9.22 40.81 11.47
CA CYS A 140 10.39 41.05 10.62
C CYS A 140 11.51 41.73 11.41
N ASN A 141 12.61 41.01 11.66
CA ASN A 141 13.82 41.54 12.31
C ASN A 141 14.96 41.82 11.31
N VAL A 142 14.62 42.12 10.05
CA VAL A 142 15.63 42.47 9.04
C VAL A 142 15.99 43.94 9.21
N LEU A 143 17.28 44.22 9.43
CA LEU A 143 17.81 45.58 9.50
C LEU A 143 17.72 46.24 8.12
N VAL A 144 17.20 47.47 8.08
CA VAL A 144 17.14 48.30 6.89
C VAL A 144 17.91 49.59 7.14
N MET A 145 18.74 49.99 6.18
CA MET A 145 19.36 51.32 6.21
C MET A 145 18.29 52.36 5.87
N LYS A 146 18.11 53.35 6.74
CA LYS A 146 17.18 54.45 6.53
C LYS A 146 17.98 55.73 6.29
N THR A 147 17.78 56.34 5.14
CA THR A 147 18.32 57.68 4.87
C THR A 147 17.44 58.71 5.59
N LEU A 148 18.02 59.49 6.50
CA LEU A 148 17.30 60.55 7.20
C LEU A 148 17.03 61.73 6.26
N PRO A 149 15.78 62.25 6.18
CA PRO A 149 15.41 63.26 5.17
C PRO A 149 16.06 64.64 5.35
N GLY A 150 16.77 64.89 6.46
CA GLY A 150 17.44 66.18 6.74
C GLY A 150 18.96 66.17 6.59
N CYS A 151 19.60 65.01 6.67
CA CYS A 151 21.05 64.88 6.57
C CYS A 151 21.30 63.58 5.82
N LYS A 152 21.87 63.65 4.61
CA LYS A 152 22.04 62.54 3.66
C LYS A 152 23.03 61.44 4.12
N HIS A 153 22.97 61.05 5.38
CA HIS A 153 23.73 59.95 5.98
C HIS A 153 22.93 58.65 5.82
N LYS A 154 23.64 57.55 5.55
CA LYS A 154 23.08 56.21 5.34
C LYS A 154 23.11 55.39 6.63
#